data_AF-A0AAW4FAL6-F1
#
_entry.id   AF-A0AAW4FAL6-F1
#
_cell.length_a   1.000
_cell.length_b   1.000
_cell.length_c   1.000
_cell.angle_alpha   90.00
_cell.angle_beta   90.00
_cell.angle_gamma   90.00
#
_symmetry.space_group_name_H-M   'P 1'
#
loop_
_entity.id
_entity.type
_entity.pdbx_description
1 polymer ?
#
loop_
_entity_poly.entity_id
_entity_poly.type
_entity_poly.pdbx_seq_one_letter_code
_entity_poly.pdbx_strand_id
1 'polypeptide(L)'
;MAFRMSEQPRTIKIYNLLAGTNEFIGEGDAYIPPHTGLPANSTYIAPPDIPAGFVAVFNSDEASWHLVEDHRGKTVYDVASGDALFISELGSLPENVTW
;
A
#
# COMPACT_ATOMS: atom_id res chain seq x y z
N MET A 1 16.33 6.12 -0.75
CA MET A 1 17.58 5.43 -1.19
C MET A 1 17.20 4.41 -2.25
N ALA A 2 17.90 4.33 -3.39
CA ALA A 2 17.58 3.37 -4.45
C ALA A 2 18.19 1.98 -4.18
N PHE A 3 17.56 0.92 -4.69
CA PHE A 3 18.07 -0.44 -4.60
C PHE A 3 19.42 -0.57 -5.32
N ARG A 4 20.45 -1.07 -4.62
CA ARG A 4 21.79 -1.25 -5.19
C ARG A 4 21.95 -2.65 -5.77
N MET A 5 22.13 -2.76 -7.09
CA MET A 5 22.42 -4.03 -7.77
C MET A 5 23.78 -4.63 -7.34
N SER A 6 23.92 -5.94 -7.48
CA SER A 6 25.08 -6.72 -7.05
C SER A 6 25.63 -7.57 -8.19
N GLU A 7 26.94 -7.87 -8.20
CA GLU A 7 27.57 -8.81 -9.14
C GLU A 7 27.34 -10.28 -8.75
N GLN A 8 26.87 -10.52 -7.51
CA GLN A 8 26.51 -11.84 -7.00
C GLN A 8 24.99 -11.94 -6.84
N PRO A 9 24.41 -13.13 -7.11
CA PRO A 9 23.01 -13.36 -6.85
C PRO A 9 22.70 -13.29 -5.36
N ARG A 10 21.49 -12.89 -5.01
CA ARG A 10 21.02 -12.88 -3.63
C ARG A 10 19.52 -13.12 -3.52
N THR A 11 19.10 -13.73 -2.43
CA THR A 11 17.69 -13.75 -2.04
C THR A 11 17.47 -12.66 -1.00
N ILE A 12 16.47 -11.82 -1.21
CA ILE A 12 16.09 -10.76 -0.27
C ILE A 12 14.60 -10.85 0.04
N LYS A 13 14.22 -10.45 1.26
CA LYS A 13 12.81 -10.22 1.59
C LYS A 13 12.32 -8.98 0.83
N ILE A 14 11.17 -9.12 0.20
CA ILE A 14 10.46 -8.06 -0.51
C ILE A 14 9.03 -7.94 0.00
N TYR A 15 8.44 -6.79 -0.27
CA TYR A 15 7.07 -6.44 0.04
C TYR A 15 6.40 -6.10 -1.28
N ASN A 16 5.39 -6.90 -1.63
CA ASN A 16 4.68 -6.80 -2.89
C ASN A 16 3.61 -5.72 -2.81
N LEU A 17 3.46 -5.02 -3.93
CA LEU A 17 2.57 -3.89 -4.11
C LEU A 17 1.48 -4.24 -5.12
N LEU A 18 0.25 -3.84 -4.85
CA LEU A 18 -0.84 -3.95 -5.83
C LEU A 18 -0.53 -3.04 -7.01
N ALA A 19 -0.57 -3.60 -8.21
CA ALA A 19 -0.33 -2.83 -9.43
C ALA A 19 -1.38 -1.72 -9.57
N GLY A 20 -0.93 -0.48 -9.77
CA GLY A 20 -1.78 0.69 -9.97
C GLY A 20 -2.06 1.51 -8.71
N THR A 21 -2.11 0.90 -7.52
CA THR A 21 -2.40 1.62 -6.25
C THR A 21 -1.22 1.60 -5.28
N ASN A 22 -0.22 0.76 -5.50
CA ASN A 22 0.92 0.55 -4.60
C ASN A 22 0.55 0.10 -3.18
N GLU A 23 -0.65 -0.45 -2.98
CA GLU A 23 -1.08 -1.02 -1.70
C GLU A 23 -0.22 -2.23 -1.33
N PHE A 24 0.16 -2.36 -0.07
CA PHE A 24 0.82 -3.56 0.43
C PHE A 24 -0.12 -4.78 0.32
N ILE A 25 0.33 -5.83 -0.37
CA ILE A 25 -0.45 -7.06 -0.57
C ILE A 25 0.22 -8.31 0.02
N GLY A 26 1.40 -8.17 0.63
CA GLY A 26 2.08 -9.25 1.32
C GLY A 26 3.59 -9.25 1.11
N GLU A 27 4.28 -9.97 1.98
CA GLU A 27 5.72 -10.18 1.90
C GLU A 27 6.08 -11.49 1.19
N GLY A 28 7.32 -11.57 0.70
CA GLY A 28 7.88 -12.78 0.13
C GLY A 28 9.39 -12.66 -0.03
N ASP A 29 10.02 -13.72 -0.53
CA ASP A 29 11.44 -13.71 -0.86
C ASP A 29 11.62 -13.65 -2.37
N ALA A 30 12.51 -12.76 -2.83
CA ALA A 30 12.87 -12.62 -4.23
C ALA A 30 14.33 -13.00 -4.45
N TYR A 31 14.55 -13.94 -5.37
CA TYR A 31 15.87 -14.17 -5.93
C TYR A 31 16.20 -13.07 -6.93
N ILE A 32 17.31 -12.37 -6.70
CA ILE A 32 17.83 -11.29 -7.53
C ILE A 32 19.11 -11.79 -8.22
N PRO A 33 19.07 -12.03 -9.55
CA PRO A 33 20.27 -12.31 -10.33
C PRO A 33 21.33 -11.20 -10.25
N PRO A 34 22.59 -11.49 -10.64
CA PRO A 34 23.59 -10.46 -10.85
C PRO A 34 23.12 -9.36 -11.79
N HIS A 35 23.42 -8.11 -11.44
CA HIS A 35 23.17 -6.92 -12.26
C HIS A 35 21.69 -6.65 -12.60
N THR A 36 20.74 -7.19 -11.83
CA THR A 36 19.30 -6.90 -11.98
C THR A 36 18.71 -6.15 -10.77
N GLY A 37 17.54 -5.55 -10.97
CA GLY A 37 16.77 -4.85 -9.94
C GLY A 37 15.76 -5.75 -9.22
N LEU A 38 14.93 -5.13 -8.38
CA LEU A 38 13.78 -5.77 -7.76
C LEU A 38 12.73 -6.16 -8.81
N PRO A 39 11.89 -7.18 -8.53
CA PRO A 39 10.66 -7.40 -9.28
C PRO A 39 9.81 -6.12 -9.36
N ALA A 40 9.08 -5.95 -10.45
CA ALA A 40 8.11 -4.86 -10.58
C ALA A 40 7.06 -4.94 -9.47
N ASN A 41 6.55 -3.78 -9.05
CA ASN A 41 5.58 -3.65 -7.96
C ASN A 41 6.07 -4.31 -6.66
N SER A 42 7.34 -4.10 -6.31
CA SER A 42 7.89 -4.55 -5.02
C SER A 42 8.86 -3.54 -4.45
N THR A 43 9.02 -3.58 -3.12
CA THR A 43 10.03 -2.81 -2.39
C THR A 43 10.76 -3.72 -1.40
N TYR A 44 11.98 -3.36 -1.04
CA TYR A 44 12.75 -4.03 0.02
C TYR A 44 12.63 -3.29 1.37
N ILE A 45 11.84 -2.21 1.41
CA ILE A 45 11.58 -1.41 2.60
C ILE A 45 10.37 -2.00 3.30
N ALA A 46 10.55 -2.44 4.55
CA ALA A 46 9.47 -3.02 5.34
C ALA A 46 8.33 -2.01 5.57
N PRO A 47 7.06 -2.45 5.44
CA PRO A 47 5.93 -1.63 5.86
C PRO A 47 5.98 -1.43 7.38
N PRO A 48 5.39 -0.34 7.89
CA PRO A 48 5.17 -0.18 9.31
C PRO A 48 4.11 -1.16 9.80
N ASP A 49 3.88 -1.20 11.12
CA ASP A 49 2.67 -1.84 11.67
C ASP A 49 1.43 -1.17 11.09
N ILE A 50 0.48 -1.98 10.61
CA ILE A 50 -0.76 -1.51 9.97
C ILE A 50 -1.92 -1.68 10.96
N PRO A 51 -2.45 -0.60 11.54
CA PRO A 51 -3.60 -0.67 12.44
C PRO A 51 -4.85 -1.17 11.71
N ALA A 52 -5.83 -1.69 12.47
CA ALA A 52 -7.13 -2.05 11.91
C ALA A 52 -7.81 -0.83 11.28
N GLY A 53 -8.38 -1.00 10.08
CA GLY A 53 -9.00 0.09 9.32
C GLY A 53 -8.02 0.96 8.53
N PHE A 54 -6.77 0.53 8.37
CA PHE A 54 -5.78 1.17 7.51
C PHE A 54 -5.16 0.18 6.53
N VAL A 55 -4.59 0.71 5.47
CA VAL A 55 -3.69 0.00 4.55
C VAL A 55 -2.40 0.81 4.39
N ALA A 56 -1.28 0.12 4.16
CA ALA A 56 -0.02 0.77 3.81
C ALA A 56 0.08 0.93 2.29
N VAL A 57 0.32 2.15 1.81
CA VAL A 57 0.54 2.48 0.40
C VAL A 57 1.97 2.95 0.24
N PHE A 58 2.72 2.36 -0.70
CA PHE A 58 4.12 2.71 -0.92
C PHE A 58 4.25 3.90 -1.87
N ASN A 59 4.91 4.95 -1.40
CA ASN A 59 5.31 6.09 -2.22
C ASN A 59 6.71 5.81 -2.80
N SER A 60 6.77 5.55 -4.11
CA SER A 60 8.03 5.21 -4.78
C SER A 60 8.97 6.40 -4.94
N ASP A 61 8.43 7.63 -5.01
CA ASP A 61 9.22 8.85 -5.15
C ASP A 61 9.93 9.20 -3.83
N GLU A 62 9.23 9.01 -2.71
CA GLU A 62 9.79 9.22 -1.36
C GLU A 62 10.53 7.99 -0.82
N ALA A 63 10.34 6.83 -1.43
CA ALA A 63 10.75 5.53 -0.91
C ALA A 63 10.27 5.32 0.54
N SER A 64 9.00 5.62 0.80
CA SER A 64 8.38 5.61 2.13
C SER A 64 6.99 4.96 2.07
N TRP A 65 6.47 4.57 3.24
CA TRP A 65 5.11 4.06 3.39
C TRP A 65 4.19 5.13 3.97
N HIS A 66 2.98 5.24 3.43
CA HIS A 66 1.90 6.02 4.00
C HIS A 66 0.79 5.10 4.49
N LEU A 67 0.30 5.34 5.71
CA LEU A 67 -0.91 4.68 6.21
C LEU A 67 -2.12 5.48 5.73
N VAL A 68 -3.01 4.81 5.02
CA VAL A 68 -4.24 5.39 4.47
C VAL A 68 -5.42 4.68 5.09
N GLU A 69 -6.44 5.43 5.51
CA GLU A 69 -7.68 4.86 6.03
C GLU A 69 -8.34 3.96 4.97
N ASP A 70 -8.82 2.79 5.41
CA ASP A 70 -9.54 1.84 4.59
C ASP A 70 -10.94 1.62 5.14
N HIS A 71 -11.89 2.36 4.58
CA HIS A 71 -13.32 2.20 4.86
C HIS A 71 -14.07 1.51 3.72
N ARG A 72 -13.34 0.92 2.76
CA ARG A 72 -13.95 0.28 1.59
C ARG A 72 -14.92 -0.82 2.01
N GLY A 73 -16.00 -0.96 1.24
CA GLY A 73 -17.04 -1.95 1.51
C GLY A 73 -18.04 -1.54 2.59
N LYS A 74 -17.89 -0.36 3.20
CA LYS A 74 -18.86 0.21 4.13
C LYS A 74 -19.79 1.19 3.42
N THR A 75 -21.00 1.34 3.96
CA THR A 75 -21.95 2.40 3.59
C THR A 75 -22.05 3.38 4.74
N VAL A 76 -21.97 4.66 4.42
CA VAL A 76 -22.21 5.78 5.33
C VAL A 76 -23.38 6.62 4.80
N TYR A 77 -23.90 7.54 5.61
CA TYR A 77 -25.05 8.36 5.26
C TYR A 77 -24.74 9.84 5.44
N ASP A 78 -25.12 10.66 4.47
CA ASP A 78 -25.06 12.12 4.59
C ASP A 78 -25.98 12.58 5.74
N VAL A 79 -25.46 13.41 6.63
CA VAL A 79 -26.21 13.87 7.82
C VAL A 79 -27.34 14.83 7.46
N ALA A 80 -27.24 15.57 6.36
CA ALA A 80 -28.23 16.56 5.96
C ALA A 80 -29.39 15.94 5.14
N SER A 81 -29.08 15.07 4.18
CA SER A 81 -30.09 14.45 3.30
C SER A 81 -30.50 13.04 3.75
N GLY A 82 -29.64 12.33 4.48
CA GLY A 82 -29.80 10.91 4.78
C GLY A 82 -29.43 9.99 3.61
N ASP A 83 -28.84 10.52 2.54
CA ASP A 83 -28.48 9.73 1.36
C ASP A 83 -27.33 8.76 1.66
N ALA A 84 -27.45 7.54 1.15
CA ALA A 84 -26.43 6.51 1.32
C ALA A 84 -25.25 6.72 0.37
N LEU A 85 -24.04 6.62 0.91
CA LEU A 85 -22.78 6.67 0.19
C LEU A 85 -21.99 5.37 0.43
N PHE A 86 -21.71 4.64 -0.63
CA PHE A 86 -20.84 3.46 -0.59
C PHE A 86 -19.38 3.86 -0.76
N ILE A 87 -18.52 3.45 0.17
CA ILE A 87 -17.09 3.72 0.10
C ILE A 87 -16.41 2.62 -0.71
N SER A 88 -15.81 3.02 -1.83
CA SER A 88 -15.08 2.12 -2.75
C SER A 88 -13.60 2.43 -2.87
N GLU A 89 -13.16 3.60 -2.39
CA GLU A 89 -11.79 4.08 -2.46
C GLU A 89 -11.17 4.20 -1.06
N LEU A 90 -9.84 4.26 -1.04
CA LEU A 90 -9.08 4.53 0.17
C LEU A 90 -9.14 6.01 0.52
N GLY A 91 -9.01 6.31 1.81
CA GLY A 91 -8.95 7.66 2.34
C GLY A 91 -9.94 7.90 3.47
N SER A 92 -9.85 9.10 4.03
CA SER A 92 -10.77 9.56 5.07
C SER A 92 -12.19 9.67 4.51
N LEU A 93 -13.17 9.46 5.38
CA LEU A 93 -14.57 9.66 5.03
C LEU A 93 -14.85 11.14 4.69
N PRO A 94 -15.82 11.41 3.81
CA PRO A 94 -16.27 12.79 3.56
C PRO A 94 -16.74 13.49 4.85
N GLU A 95 -16.63 14.80 4.88
CA GLU A 95 -17.21 15.58 5.97
C GLU A 95 -18.74 15.42 5.99
N ASN A 96 -19.33 15.41 7.18
CA ASN A 96 -20.79 15.30 7.42
C ASN A 96 -21.45 13.97 7.06
N VAL A 97 -20.72 12.85 7.18
CA VAL A 97 -21.31 11.52 7.11
C VAL A 97 -21.36 10.82 8.48
N THR A 98 -22.33 9.92 8.64
CA THR A 98 -22.44 9.00 9.78
C THR A 98 -22.51 7.55 9.30
N TRP A 99 -22.22 6.61 10.20
CA TRP A 99 -22.43 5.17 9.97
C TRP A 99 -23.91 4.80 9.94
#